data_AF-A0ABD1KJI6-F1
#
_entry.id   AF-A0ABD1KJI6-F1
#
_cell.length_a   1.000
_cell.length_b   1.000
_cell.length_c   1.000
_cell.angle_alpha   90.00
_cell.angle_beta   90.00
_cell.angle_gamma   90.00
#
_symmetry.space_group_name_H-M   'P 1'
#
loop_
_entity.id
_entity.type
_entity.pdbx_description
1 polymer ?
#
loop_
_entity_poly.entity_id
_entity_poly.type
_entity_poly.pdbx_seq_one_letter_code
_entity_poly.pdbx_strand_id
1 'polypeptide(L)'
;MTNYKELVKEAAALLDTFKPNEQCLETFIEDRSKSLEVGRKLKVCFFFFLHYLTVHNVHNHYGFSLRLFIQKKYDSEDKSFLLDIVSGCIEQKKVLDVVINTFYDQHGKLVLKADYNRFSVVCYIAVFLLEDVGLPRFSKIITSQDITKMHKFLRFLFSVTNLTGWIQSEWSRIYDAAYVEHTWIVPLLRWRPRVEELLEQLSRRMSSGSLPKKAPPPCTQPMEFALTKPKPRPFPVPEPVPAQQKHQPVNPNIFKPPKEQQVLEELREKNRLKAQRDLYEANMQQFKCAKPQKSERTEKHILELKEAQEAQLKFDAVFTSGTPATQKVNSLPIRLNTTSILREGAFYNKKLEGELLRLERVAEGASDPCAYERHEQAKREKEQQEQQAQQQRRHLEAKISYEEAALARTRITQHKQQMAQVKKEEVSTGDVVHTQTGILQRPHPS
;
A
#
# COMPACT_ATOMS: atom_id res chain seq x y z
N MET A 1 27.51 18.75 -10.37
CA MET A 1 27.38 18.33 -11.78
C MET A 1 25.90 18.09 -12.04
N THR A 2 25.27 18.87 -12.91
CA THR A 2 23.85 18.74 -13.25
C THR A 2 23.58 17.36 -13.85
N ASN A 3 22.68 16.60 -13.24
CA ASN A 3 22.25 15.29 -13.77
C ASN A 3 21.16 15.50 -14.82
N TYR A 4 21.55 15.73 -16.07
CA TYR A 4 20.62 15.96 -17.19
C TYR A 4 19.65 14.81 -17.43
N LYS A 5 19.99 13.58 -17.01
CA LYS A 5 19.10 12.43 -17.12
C LYS A 5 17.87 12.59 -16.25
N GLU A 6 18.10 12.93 -14.97
CA GLU A 6 17.01 13.16 -14.02
C GLU A 6 16.26 14.45 -14.35
N LEU A 7 16.93 15.50 -14.83
CA LEU A 7 16.27 16.75 -15.22
C LEU A 7 15.22 16.55 -16.32
N VAL A 8 15.56 15.85 -17.40
CA VAL A 8 14.60 15.57 -18.49
C VAL A 8 13.48 14.64 -18.00
N LYS A 9 13.79 13.68 -17.13
CA LYS A 9 12.80 12.78 -16.53
C LYS A 9 11.82 13.54 -15.64
N GLU A 10 12.32 14.47 -14.84
CA GLU A 10 11.51 15.33 -13.96
C GLU A 10 10.65 16.29 -14.77
N ALA A 11 11.19 16.90 -15.83
CA ALA A 11 10.41 17.74 -16.74
C ALA A 11 9.28 16.96 -17.42
N ALA A 12 9.56 15.75 -17.91
CA ALA A 12 8.56 14.87 -18.50
C ALA A 12 7.48 14.47 -17.48
N ALA A 13 7.88 14.12 -16.25
CA ALA A 13 6.93 13.78 -15.19
C ALA A 13 6.05 14.98 -14.78
N LEU A 14 6.60 16.20 -14.75
CA LEU A 14 5.81 17.40 -14.51
C LEU A 14 4.77 17.61 -15.61
N LEU A 15 5.15 17.44 -16.88
CA LEU A 15 4.23 17.51 -18.02
C LEU A 15 3.13 16.45 -17.95
N ASP A 16 3.42 15.23 -17.49
CA ASP A 16 2.40 14.18 -17.28
C ASP A 16 1.33 14.60 -16.26
N THR A 17 1.71 15.39 -15.26
CA THR A 17 0.77 15.85 -14.23
C THR A 17 -0.05 17.08 -14.63
N PHE A 18 0.35 17.79 -15.70
CA PHE A 18 -0.34 19.00 -16.13
C PHE A 18 -1.66 18.66 -16.83
N LYS A 19 -2.75 19.23 -16.32
CA LYS A 19 -4.09 19.03 -16.89
C LYS A 19 -4.61 20.33 -17.52
N PRO A 20 -4.57 20.47 -18.86
CA PRO A 20 -4.89 21.72 -19.55
C PRO A 20 -6.35 22.19 -19.37
N ASN A 21 -7.28 21.27 -19.05
CA ASN A 21 -8.71 21.60 -18.89
C ASN A 21 -9.08 21.96 -17.44
N GLU A 22 -8.20 21.71 -16.47
CA GLU A 22 -8.48 21.87 -15.04
C GLU A 22 -7.61 22.97 -14.38
N GLN A 23 -6.47 23.34 -14.99
CA GLN A 23 -5.47 24.19 -14.36
C GLN A 23 -4.91 25.23 -15.35
N CYS A 24 -4.81 26.49 -14.89
CA CYS A 24 -4.08 27.53 -15.62
C CYS A 24 -2.57 27.32 -15.48
N LEU A 25 -1.81 27.61 -16.54
CA LEU A 25 -0.35 27.45 -16.57
C LEU A 25 0.33 28.18 -15.41
N GLU A 26 -0.06 29.43 -15.14
CA GLU A 26 0.52 30.23 -14.06
C GLU A 26 0.30 29.59 -12.68
N THR A 27 -0.93 29.14 -12.40
CA THR A 27 -1.25 28.47 -11.14
C THR A 27 -0.52 27.14 -10.99
N PHE A 28 -0.36 26.39 -12.09
CA PHE A 28 0.36 25.13 -12.08
C PHE A 28 1.86 25.31 -11.82
N ILE A 29 2.50 26.26 -12.51
CA ILE A 29 3.92 26.57 -12.30
C ILE A 29 4.13 27.09 -10.87
N GLU A 30 3.23 27.93 -10.36
CA GLU A 30 3.30 28.44 -8.99
C GLU A 30 3.18 27.30 -7.97
N ASP A 31 2.21 26.40 -8.11
CA ASP A 31 2.00 25.29 -7.18
C ASP A 31 3.11 24.24 -7.24
N ARG A 32 3.61 23.91 -8.44
CA ARG A 32 4.75 23.01 -8.59
C ARG A 32 6.02 23.60 -8.04
N SER A 33 6.22 24.91 -8.22
CA SER A 33 7.37 25.59 -7.61
C SER A 33 7.33 25.59 -6.08
N LYS A 34 6.15 25.72 -5.46
CA LYS A 34 5.97 25.57 -3.99
C LYS A 34 6.25 24.14 -3.52
N SER A 35 5.90 23.13 -4.32
CA SER A 35 6.23 21.74 -4.01
C SER A 35 7.73 21.44 -4.10
N LEU A 36 8.48 22.24 -4.87
CA LEU A 36 9.93 22.14 -5.07
C LEU A 36 10.73 22.98 -4.06
N GLU A 37 10.08 23.81 -3.24
CA GLU A 37 10.69 24.64 -2.20
C GLU A 37 9.95 24.57 -0.85
N VAL A 38 10.64 24.05 0.18
CA VAL A 38 10.36 24.41 1.58
C VAL A 38 10.98 25.79 1.82
N GLY A 39 10.23 26.89 1.69
CA GLY A 39 10.74 28.24 2.00
C GLY A 39 9.83 29.40 1.58
N ARG A 40 9.84 30.53 2.29
CA ARG A 40 8.78 31.58 2.32
C ARG A 40 8.95 32.77 1.33
N LYS A 41 7.78 33.33 0.94
CA LYS A 41 7.36 34.74 0.66
C LYS A 41 7.98 35.52 -0.53
N LEU A 42 7.12 36.11 -1.39
CA LEU A 42 6.70 37.54 -1.32
C LEU A 42 5.55 37.88 -2.30
N LYS A 43 4.62 38.73 -1.84
CA LYS A 43 3.34 39.10 -2.47
C LYS A 43 3.36 40.46 -3.22
N VAL A 44 4.53 41.01 -3.55
CA VAL A 44 4.66 42.41 -4.00
C VAL A 44 4.81 42.56 -5.53
N CYS A 45 5.29 41.54 -6.25
CA CYS A 45 5.49 41.65 -7.71
C CYS A 45 4.21 41.44 -8.55
N PHE A 46 3.15 40.89 -7.97
CA PHE A 46 1.89 40.59 -8.69
C PHE A 46 1.13 41.86 -9.11
N PHE A 47 1.29 42.95 -8.35
CA PHE A 47 0.62 44.23 -8.63
C PHE A 47 1.23 45.00 -9.81
N PHE A 48 2.54 44.88 -10.04
CA PHE A 48 3.18 45.51 -11.20
C PHE A 48 2.92 44.73 -12.50
N PHE A 49 2.74 43.41 -12.42
CA PHE A 49 2.50 42.55 -13.58
C PHE A 49 1.09 42.78 -14.19
N LEU A 50 0.06 42.91 -13.34
CA LEU A 50 -1.30 43.25 -13.79
C LEU A 50 -1.39 44.67 -14.38
N HIS A 51 -0.64 45.63 -13.84
CA HIS A 51 -0.64 47.00 -14.36
C HIS A 51 0.04 47.09 -15.74
N TYR A 52 1.11 46.33 -15.98
CA TYR A 52 1.80 46.29 -17.27
C TYR A 52 1.00 45.55 -18.35
N LEU A 53 0.31 44.46 -17.99
CA LEU A 53 -0.55 43.67 -18.88
C LEU A 53 -1.77 44.44 -19.38
N THR A 54 -2.31 45.35 -18.57
CA THR A 54 -3.50 46.14 -18.95
C THR A 54 -3.16 47.26 -19.95
N VAL A 55 -1.91 47.73 -19.97
CA VAL A 55 -1.49 48.90 -20.77
C VAL A 55 -0.99 48.52 -22.17
N HIS A 56 -0.47 47.30 -22.39
CA HIS A 56 0.31 47.02 -23.59
C HIS A 56 -0.23 45.99 -24.60
N ASN A 57 -1.40 45.35 -24.39
CA ASN A 57 -2.13 44.52 -25.38
C ASN A 57 -1.28 43.86 -26.51
N VAL A 58 -0.25 43.10 -26.16
CA VAL A 58 0.63 42.39 -27.10
C VAL A 58 0.62 40.91 -26.75
N HIS A 59 0.00 40.11 -27.62
CA HIS A 59 -0.26 38.69 -27.37
C HIS A 59 0.95 37.76 -27.59
N ASN A 60 2.11 38.28 -27.99
CA ASN A 60 3.26 37.47 -28.44
C ASN A 60 4.56 37.66 -27.64
N HIS A 61 4.54 38.38 -26.51
CA HIS A 61 5.74 38.59 -25.67
C HIS A 61 5.71 37.87 -24.31
N TYR A 62 4.67 37.06 -24.04
CA TYR A 62 4.50 36.41 -22.73
C TYR A 62 5.62 35.40 -22.39
N GLY A 63 6.11 34.63 -23.36
CA GLY A 63 7.14 33.61 -23.13
C GLY A 63 8.51 34.19 -22.73
N PHE A 64 8.85 35.39 -23.22
CA PHE A 64 10.11 36.05 -22.83
C PHE A 64 10.02 36.65 -21.41
N SER A 65 8.84 37.15 -21.04
CA SER A 65 8.60 37.76 -19.72
C SER A 65 8.54 36.71 -18.60
N LEU A 66 7.89 35.56 -18.85
CA LEU A 66 7.79 34.48 -17.88
C LEU A 66 9.15 33.80 -17.63
N ARG A 67 9.96 33.62 -18.67
CA ARG A 67 11.35 33.12 -18.59
C ARG A 67 12.25 34.00 -17.72
N LEU A 68 12.21 35.31 -17.93
CA LEU A 68 12.91 36.28 -17.08
C LEU A 68 12.39 36.30 -15.63
N PHE A 69 11.10 36.05 -15.44
CA PHE A 69 10.47 35.99 -14.13
C PHE A 69 10.86 34.73 -13.33
N ILE A 70 10.85 33.55 -13.96
CA ILE A 70 11.28 32.29 -13.34
C ILE A 70 12.78 32.35 -13.01
N GLN A 71 13.61 32.86 -13.93
CA GLN A 71 15.05 33.01 -13.69
C GLN A 71 15.39 33.94 -12.51
N LYS A 72 14.59 34.99 -12.26
CA LYS A 72 14.78 35.92 -11.14
C LYS A 72 14.23 35.41 -9.80
N LYS A 73 13.38 34.37 -9.79
CA LYS A 73 12.60 33.96 -8.60
C LYS A 73 13.22 32.79 -7.83
N TYR A 74 14.09 31.97 -8.43
CA TYR A 74 14.59 30.73 -7.83
C TYR A 74 16.12 30.69 -7.67
N ASP A 75 16.58 30.16 -6.53
CA ASP A 75 17.98 30.18 -6.06
C ASP A 75 18.86 29.04 -6.65
N SER A 76 18.27 28.13 -7.43
CA SER A 76 18.97 27.00 -8.07
C SER A 76 18.81 27.04 -9.60
N GLU A 77 19.94 27.19 -10.31
CA GLU A 77 20.00 27.25 -11.78
C GLU A 77 19.33 26.05 -12.47
N ASP A 78 19.40 24.86 -11.86
CA ASP A 78 18.79 23.65 -12.40
C ASP A 78 17.25 23.68 -12.29
N LYS A 79 16.70 24.29 -11.23
CA LYS A 79 15.25 24.41 -11.01
C LYS A 79 14.61 25.46 -11.90
N SER A 80 15.25 26.62 -12.06
CA SER A 80 14.75 27.66 -12.98
C SER A 80 14.78 27.13 -14.41
N PHE A 81 15.86 26.46 -14.81
CA PHE A 81 15.96 25.81 -16.11
C PHE A 81 14.89 24.72 -16.34
N LEU A 82 14.58 23.90 -15.32
CA LEU A 82 13.52 22.91 -15.38
C LEU A 82 12.13 23.55 -15.59
N LEU A 83 11.80 24.57 -14.79
CA LEU A 83 10.51 25.26 -14.86
C LEU A 83 10.35 26.01 -16.19
N ASP A 84 11.43 26.61 -16.71
CA ASP A 84 11.45 27.26 -18.02
C ASP A 84 11.15 26.27 -19.15
N ILE A 85 11.76 25.07 -19.09
CA ILE A 85 11.50 24.00 -20.07
C ILE A 85 10.04 23.56 -20.00
N VAL A 86 9.52 23.30 -18.80
CA VAL A 86 8.14 22.82 -18.62
C VAL A 86 7.13 23.88 -19.07
N SER A 87 7.33 25.14 -18.70
CA SER A 87 6.47 26.25 -19.15
C SER A 87 6.46 26.36 -20.66
N GLY A 88 7.64 26.38 -21.27
CA GLY A 88 7.78 26.48 -22.72
C GLY A 88 7.18 25.30 -23.49
N CYS A 89 7.28 24.08 -22.94
CA CYS A 89 6.64 22.90 -23.52
C CYS A 89 5.10 23.00 -23.48
N ILE A 90 4.54 23.60 -22.43
CA ILE A 90 3.09 23.79 -22.31
C ILE A 90 2.61 24.90 -23.26
N GLU A 91 3.32 26.02 -23.31
CA GLU A 91 2.99 27.15 -24.20
C GLU A 91 3.06 26.74 -25.67
N GLN A 92 4.13 26.04 -26.07
CA GLN A 92 4.38 25.64 -27.45
C GLN A 92 3.83 24.25 -27.78
N LYS A 93 2.92 23.72 -26.96
CA LYS A 93 2.40 22.35 -27.10
C LYS A 93 1.87 22.04 -28.51
N LYS A 94 1.14 22.96 -29.12
CA LYS A 94 0.58 22.77 -30.48
C LYS A 94 1.65 22.54 -31.54
N VAL A 95 2.78 23.27 -31.45
CA VAL A 95 3.92 23.16 -32.37
C VAL A 95 4.68 21.85 -32.14
N LEU A 96 4.88 21.49 -30.87
CA LEU A 96 5.57 20.26 -30.47
C LEU A 96 4.76 19.01 -30.86
N ASP A 97 3.45 19.02 -30.64
CA ASP A 97 2.55 17.91 -30.94
C ASP A 97 2.56 17.56 -32.44
N VAL A 98 2.71 18.54 -33.35
CA VAL A 98 2.87 18.29 -34.80
C VAL A 98 4.06 17.37 -35.07
N VAL A 99 5.22 17.67 -34.49
CA VAL A 99 6.46 16.90 -34.71
C VAL A 99 6.36 15.53 -34.04
N ILE A 100 5.82 15.47 -32.83
CA ILE A 100 5.82 14.24 -32.05
C ILE A 100 4.78 13.26 -32.59
N ASN A 101 3.56 13.72 -32.88
CA ASN A 101 2.53 12.84 -33.44
C ASN A 101 2.99 12.25 -34.79
N THR A 102 3.59 13.06 -35.65
CA THR A 102 4.13 12.57 -36.94
C THR A 102 5.29 11.59 -36.76
N PHE A 103 6.15 11.81 -35.76
CA PHE A 103 7.19 10.83 -35.39
C PHE A 103 6.56 9.50 -34.93
N TYR A 104 5.51 9.54 -34.11
CA TYR A 104 4.81 8.35 -33.65
C TYR A 104 4.00 7.67 -34.77
N ASP A 105 3.49 8.40 -35.76
CA ASP A 105 2.83 7.79 -36.91
C ASP A 105 3.83 7.01 -37.77
N GLN A 106 5.06 7.52 -37.93
CA GLN A 106 6.11 6.87 -38.72
C GLN A 106 6.86 5.76 -37.96
N HIS A 107 7.05 5.91 -36.65
CA HIS A 107 7.91 5.03 -35.84
C HIS A 107 7.23 4.39 -34.62
N GLY A 108 5.92 4.61 -34.42
CA GLY A 108 5.19 4.29 -33.18
C GLY A 108 5.17 2.81 -32.76
N LYS A 109 5.40 1.87 -33.69
CA LYS A 109 5.56 0.45 -33.34
C LYS A 109 6.79 0.19 -32.44
N LEU A 110 7.79 1.07 -32.48
CA LEU A 110 9.07 0.89 -31.81
C LEU A 110 9.29 1.87 -30.64
N VAL A 111 8.31 2.73 -30.35
CA VAL A 111 8.43 3.81 -29.36
C VAL A 111 7.24 3.79 -28.42
N LEU A 112 7.50 3.75 -27.11
CA LEU A 112 6.46 3.67 -26.09
C LEU A 112 5.76 5.03 -25.92
N LYS A 113 4.47 5.02 -25.63
CA LYS A 113 3.70 6.23 -25.31
C LYS A 113 4.23 6.96 -24.07
N ALA A 114 4.83 6.23 -23.12
CA ALA A 114 5.47 6.79 -21.93
C ALA A 114 6.65 7.73 -22.24
N ASP A 115 7.25 7.62 -23.43
CA ASP A 115 8.35 8.50 -23.84
C ASP A 115 7.87 9.80 -24.49
N TYR A 116 6.55 10.00 -24.69
CA TYR A 116 6.00 11.13 -25.44
C TYR A 116 6.49 12.48 -24.89
N ASN A 117 6.29 12.72 -23.59
CA ASN A 117 6.70 13.96 -22.94
C ASN A 117 8.22 14.13 -22.87
N ARG A 118 8.98 13.03 -22.92
CA ARG A 118 10.44 13.06 -23.07
C ARG A 118 10.84 13.60 -24.43
N PHE A 119 10.21 13.14 -25.49
CA PHE A 119 10.41 13.70 -26.83
C PHE A 119 9.91 15.14 -26.93
N SER A 120 8.82 15.51 -26.24
CA SER A 120 8.36 16.91 -26.15
C SER A 120 9.42 17.83 -25.58
N VAL A 121 10.01 17.45 -24.45
CA VAL A 121 11.08 18.23 -23.80
C VAL A 121 12.29 18.35 -24.72
N VAL A 122 12.74 17.25 -25.32
CA VAL A 122 13.90 17.26 -26.23
C VAL A 122 13.61 18.09 -27.49
N CYS A 123 12.40 18.00 -28.05
CA CYS A 123 11.96 18.78 -29.20
C CYS A 123 11.94 20.27 -28.86
N TYR A 124 11.39 20.65 -27.70
CA TYR A 124 11.38 22.03 -27.25
C TYR A 124 12.81 22.58 -27.11
N ILE A 125 13.70 21.81 -26.50
CA ILE A 125 15.10 22.21 -26.37
C ILE A 125 15.75 22.36 -27.75
N ALA A 126 15.50 21.44 -28.67
CA ALA A 126 16.09 21.45 -30.01
C ALA A 126 15.60 22.61 -30.89
N VAL A 127 14.32 22.96 -30.81
CA VAL A 127 13.69 24.00 -31.66
C VAL A 127 13.87 25.40 -31.05
N PHE A 128 13.65 25.56 -29.75
CA PHE A 128 13.56 26.87 -29.11
C PHE A 128 14.77 27.25 -28.25
N LEU A 129 15.50 26.27 -27.71
CA LEU A 129 16.60 26.55 -26.78
C LEU A 129 17.98 26.22 -27.35
N LEU A 130 18.08 25.64 -28.55
CA LEU A 130 19.37 25.16 -29.07
C LEU A 130 20.37 26.29 -29.30
N GLU A 131 19.88 27.46 -29.73
CA GLU A 131 20.70 28.65 -29.93
C GLU A 131 21.19 29.26 -28.60
N ASP A 132 20.32 29.29 -27.58
CA ASP A 132 20.65 29.83 -26.25
C ASP A 132 21.53 28.89 -25.41
N VAL A 133 21.22 27.59 -25.46
CA VAL A 133 21.86 26.54 -24.64
C VAL A 133 23.18 26.09 -25.27
N GLY A 134 23.25 26.13 -26.60
CA GLY A 134 24.38 25.70 -27.40
C GLY A 134 24.49 24.18 -27.54
N LEU A 135 25.12 23.77 -28.64
CA LEU A 135 25.34 22.36 -29.00
C LEU A 135 26.07 21.53 -27.91
N PRO A 136 27.09 22.03 -27.19
CA PRO A 136 27.79 21.20 -26.19
C PRO A 136 26.90 20.77 -25.03
N ARG A 137 26.03 21.66 -24.54
CA ARG A 137 25.07 21.35 -23.45
C ARG A 137 23.93 20.48 -23.98
N PHE A 138 23.44 20.76 -25.20
CA PHE A 138 22.49 19.89 -25.88
C PHE A 138 23.03 18.46 -26.06
N SER A 139 24.26 18.29 -26.54
CA SER A 139 24.90 16.97 -26.70
C SER A 139 24.97 16.20 -25.37
N LYS A 140 25.31 16.87 -24.26
CA LYS A 140 25.27 16.26 -22.92
C LYS A 140 23.88 15.81 -22.51
N ILE A 141 22.85 16.61 -22.81
CA ILE A 141 21.45 16.25 -22.53
C ILE A 141 21.06 15.01 -23.34
N ILE A 142 21.30 15.01 -24.64
CA ILE A 142 20.97 13.90 -25.54
C ILE A 142 21.70 12.61 -25.15
N THR A 143 23.01 12.69 -24.88
CA THR A 143 23.82 11.53 -24.51
C THR A 143 23.51 10.96 -23.12
N SER A 144 22.80 11.71 -22.27
CA SER A 144 22.31 11.24 -20.97
C SER A 144 21.01 10.41 -21.06
N GLN A 145 20.30 10.50 -22.18
CA GLN A 145 19.07 9.75 -22.46
C GLN A 145 19.37 8.44 -23.21
N ASP A 146 18.32 7.71 -23.56
CA ASP A 146 18.44 6.49 -24.37
C ASP A 146 18.99 6.82 -25.77
N ILE A 147 20.22 6.37 -26.04
CA ILE A 147 20.97 6.68 -27.26
C ILE A 147 20.20 6.25 -28.51
N THR A 148 19.57 5.07 -28.49
CA THR A 148 18.87 4.50 -29.64
C THR A 148 17.62 5.31 -29.99
N LYS A 149 16.84 5.68 -28.97
CA LYS A 149 15.64 6.50 -29.13
C LYS A 149 15.98 7.92 -29.59
N MET A 150 16.97 8.55 -28.95
CA MET A 150 17.39 9.91 -29.31
C MET A 150 17.99 9.98 -30.71
N HIS A 151 18.80 8.99 -31.11
CA HIS A 151 19.34 8.93 -32.46
C HIS A 151 18.22 8.86 -33.52
N LYS A 152 17.21 8.01 -33.31
CA LYS A 152 16.05 7.91 -34.21
C LYS A 152 15.25 9.21 -34.28
N PHE A 153 14.96 9.81 -33.12
CA PHE A 153 14.19 11.05 -33.05
C PHE A 153 14.91 12.23 -33.68
N LEU A 154 16.19 12.43 -33.37
CA LEU A 154 16.98 13.53 -33.95
C LEU A 154 17.18 13.35 -35.47
N ARG A 155 17.36 12.10 -35.94
CA ARG A 155 17.40 11.81 -37.38
C ARG A 155 16.09 12.17 -38.08
N PHE A 156 14.96 11.94 -37.42
CA PHE A 156 13.65 12.34 -37.93
C PHE A 156 13.48 13.86 -37.95
N LEU A 157 13.75 14.53 -36.83
CA LEU A 157 13.56 15.97 -36.65
C LEU A 157 14.47 16.80 -37.57
N PHE A 158 15.74 16.42 -37.73
CA PHE A 158 16.70 17.16 -38.56
C PHE A 158 16.74 16.68 -40.02
N SER A 159 15.79 15.86 -40.45
CA SER A 159 15.66 15.49 -41.87
C SER A 159 15.14 16.68 -42.67
N VAL A 160 15.85 17.08 -43.72
CA VAL A 160 15.43 18.19 -44.59
C VAL A 160 14.05 17.95 -45.18
N THR A 161 13.78 16.73 -45.65
CA THR A 161 12.49 16.37 -46.25
C THR A 161 11.32 16.56 -45.27
N ASN A 162 11.56 16.29 -43.99
CA ASN A 162 10.54 16.43 -42.95
C ASN A 162 10.39 17.89 -42.53
N LEU A 163 11.52 18.59 -42.33
CA LEU A 163 11.55 19.99 -41.91
C LEU A 163 10.93 20.92 -42.95
N THR A 164 11.44 20.92 -44.19
CA THR A 164 10.97 21.84 -45.24
C THR A 164 9.71 21.36 -45.95
N GLY A 165 9.29 20.11 -45.69
CA GLY A 165 8.06 19.54 -46.20
C GLY A 165 6.93 19.70 -45.20
N TRP A 166 6.59 18.59 -44.55
CA TRP A 166 5.41 18.47 -43.71
C TRP A 166 5.45 19.33 -42.43
N ILE A 167 6.60 19.40 -41.75
CA ILE A 167 6.71 20.14 -40.49
C ILE A 167 6.52 21.64 -40.75
N GLN A 168 7.21 22.20 -41.75
CA GLN A 168 7.03 23.60 -42.13
C GLN A 168 5.59 23.90 -42.57
N SER A 169 4.94 23.03 -43.36
CA SER A 169 3.55 23.25 -43.77
C SER A 169 2.58 23.25 -42.60
N GLU A 170 2.73 22.32 -41.66
CA GLU A 170 1.85 22.24 -40.48
C GLU A 170 2.11 23.36 -39.47
N TRP A 171 3.36 23.76 -39.28
CA TRP A 171 3.68 24.93 -38.44
C TRP A 171 3.16 26.23 -39.05
N SER A 172 3.23 26.37 -40.38
CA SER A 172 2.69 27.53 -41.12
C SER A 172 1.15 27.61 -41.09
N ARG A 173 0.47 26.55 -40.63
CA ARG A 173 -0.97 26.58 -40.35
C ARG A 173 -1.28 27.19 -38.98
N ILE A 174 -0.32 27.16 -38.06
CA ILE A 174 -0.45 27.69 -36.69
C ILE A 174 0.12 29.12 -36.61
N TYR A 175 1.24 29.38 -37.27
CA TYR A 175 1.96 30.65 -37.30
C TYR A 175 2.15 31.14 -38.73
N ASP A 176 2.50 32.42 -38.89
CA ASP A 176 2.81 32.99 -40.20
C ASP A 176 3.98 32.25 -40.88
N ALA A 177 3.84 31.97 -42.18
CA ALA A 177 4.78 31.14 -42.93
C ALA A 177 6.20 31.76 -42.97
N ALA A 178 6.30 33.08 -43.13
CA ALA A 178 7.58 33.77 -43.16
C ALA A 178 8.25 33.73 -41.78
N TYR A 179 7.47 33.86 -40.71
CA TYR A 179 7.96 33.70 -39.34
C TYR A 179 8.48 32.28 -39.07
N VAL A 180 7.72 31.25 -39.42
CA VAL A 180 8.13 29.85 -39.24
C VAL A 180 9.42 29.54 -39.99
N GLU A 181 9.51 30.00 -41.24
CA GLU A 181 10.69 29.77 -42.08
C GLU A 181 11.94 30.43 -41.48
N HIS A 182 11.87 31.73 -41.19
CA HIS A 182 13.03 32.49 -40.72
C HIS A 182 13.41 32.18 -39.28
N THR A 183 12.44 31.98 -38.38
CA THR A 183 12.70 31.83 -36.95
C THR A 183 12.98 30.38 -36.54
N TRP A 184 12.40 29.38 -37.23
CA TRP A 184 12.57 27.98 -36.82
C TRP A 184 13.26 27.12 -37.87
N ILE A 185 12.79 27.13 -39.12
CA ILE A 185 13.30 26.22 -40.15
C ILE A 185 14.76 26.55 -40.51
N VAL A 186 15.06 27.81 -40.82
CA VAL A 186 16.41 28.23 -41.20
C VAL A 186 17.44 27.95 -40.08
N PRO A 187 17.18 28.28 -38.80
CA PRO A 187 18.10 27.93 -37.71
C PRO A 187 18.28 26.42 -37.54
N LEU A 188 17.22 25.60 -37.64
CA LEU A 188 17.33 24.14 -37.55
C LEU A 188 18.17 23.56 -38.69
N LEU A 189 17.99 24.05 -39.92
CA LEU A 189 18.82 23.66 -41.07
C LEU A 189 20.27 24.08 -40.91
N ARG A 190 20.53 25.25 -40.31
CA ARG A 190 21.89 25.72 -39.99
C ARG A 190 22.59 24.80 -38.98
N TRP A 191 21.87 24.31 -37.97
CA TRP A 191 22.41 23.39 -36.96
C TRP A 191 22.57 21.95 -37.45
N ARG A 192 21.93 21.59 -38.56
CA ARG A 192 21.93 20.23 -39.11
C ARG A 192 23.33 19.58 -39.23
N PRO A 193 24.36 20.20 -39.84
CA PRO A 193 25.66 19.54 -39.99
C PRO A 193 26.30 19.17 -38.65
N ARG A 194 26.09 20.02 -37.63
CA ARG A 194 26.58 19.80 -36.27
C ARG A 194 25.80 18.71 -35.54
N VAL A 195 24.49 18.61 -35.78
CA VAL A 195 23.66 17.54 -35.23
C VAL A 195 23.90 16.22 -35.96
N GLU A 196 24.24 16.23 -37.25
CA GLU A 196 24.66 15.05 -38.01
C GLU A 196 25.96 14.46 -37.46
N GLU A 197 26.93 15.31 -37.09
CA GLU A 197 28.14 14.86 -36.38
C GLU A 197 27.79 14.19 -35.04
N LEU A 198 26.86 14.77 -34.28
CA LEU A 198 26.35 14.17 -33.04
C LEU A 198 25.66 12.82 -33.31
N LEU A 199 24.82 12.73 -34.35
CA LEU A 199 24.16 11.49 -34.75
C LEU A 199 25.17 10.41 -35.11
N GLU A 200 26.23 10.76 -35.83
CA GLU A 200 27.30 9.82 -36.16
C GLU A 200 28.04 9.35 -34.90
N GLN A 201 28.33 10.24 -33.96
CA GLN A 201 28.90 9.88 -32.66
C GLN A 201 27.98 8.93 -31.87
N LEU A 202 26.67 9.17 -31.85
CA LEU A 202 25.70 8.28 -31.22
C LEU A 202 25.66 6.93 -31.93
N SER A 203 25.66 6.89 -33.26
CA SER A 203 25.68 5.67 -34.06
C SER A 203 26.94 4.82 -33.82
N ARG A 204 28.12 5.46 -33.74
CA ARG A 204 29.37 4.80 -33.37
C ARG A 204 29.30 4.20 -31.97
N ARG A 205 28.70 4.91 -31.00
CA ARG A 205 28.49 4.41 -29.63
C ARG A 205 27.49 3.26 -29.55
N MET A 206 26.43 3.30 -30.36
CA MET A 206 25.47 2.19 -30.49
C MET A 206 26.17 0.95 -31.04
N SER A 207 27.06 1.13 -32.02
CA SER A 207 27.81 0.03 -32.65
C SER A 207 28.90 -0.52 -31.72
N SER A 208 29.60 0.33 -30.96
CA SER A 208 30.65 -0.09 -30.02
C SER A 208 30.11 -0.80 -28.77
N GLY A 209 28.84 -0.60 -28.41
CA GLY A 209 28.17 -1.36 -27.35
C GLY A 209 27.96 -2.84 -27.69
N SER A 210 28.13 -3.20 -28.97
CA SER A 210 28.15 -4.58 -29.46
C SER A 210 29.56 -5.17 -29.61
N LEU A 211 30.57 -4.58 -28.96
CA LEU A 211 31.79 -5.34 -28.74
C LEU A 211 31.39 -6.56 -27.91
N PRO A 212 31.62 -7.80 -28.39
CA PRO A 212 31.38 -8.98 -27.57
C PRO A 212 32.12 -8.72 -26.26
N LYS A 213 31.41 -8.80 -25.13
CA LYS A 213 32.06 -8.90 -23.82
C LYS A 213 33.25 -9.80 -24.04
N LYS A 214 34.48 -9.31 -23.77
CA LYS A 214 35.68 -10.16 -23.74
C LYS A 214 35.22 -11.44 -23.08
N ALA A 215 35.26 -12.54 -23.84
CA ALA A 215 34.91 -13.84 -23.29
C ALA A 215 35.66 -13.90 -21.95
N PRO A 216 35.01 -14.30 -20.84
CA PRO A 216 35.72 -14.50 -19.61
C PRO A 216 36.98 -15.30 -19.96
N PRO A 217 38.17 -14.91 -19.45
CA PRO A 217 39.41 -15.61 -19.79
C PRO A 217 39.10 -17.10 -19.66
N PRO A 218 39.38 -17.91 -20.70
CA PRO A 218 39.01 -19.31 -20.67
C PRO A 218 39.49 -19.87 -19.35
N CYS A 219 38.55 -20.37 -18.54
CA CYS A 219 38.89 -21.09 -17.33
C CYS A 219 39.98 -22.08 -17.71
N THR A 220 41.08 -22.11 -16.94
CA THR A 220 42.21 -23.02 -17.18
C THR A 220 41.66 -24.41 -17.45
N GLN A 221 41.63 -24.82 -18.71
CA GLN A 221 41.24 -26.18 -19.06
C GLN A 221 42.45 -27.05 -18.74
N PRO A 222 42.32 -28.07 -17.89
CA PRO A 222 43.43 -28.97 -17.59
C PRO A 222 43.93 -29.58 -18.90
N MET A 223 45.17 -29.28 -19.27
CA MET A 223 45.81 -29.97 -20.38
C MET A 223 46.23 -31.33 -19.87
N GLU A 224 45.59 -32.39 -20.37
CA GLU A 224 45.92 -33.76 -19.97
C GLU A 224 47.36 -34.06 -20.36
N PHE A 225 48.19 -34.39 -19.37
CA PHE A 225 49.53 -34.89 -19.59
C PHE A 225 49.43 -36.28 -20.23
N ALA A 226 50.34 -36.58 -21.16
CA ALA A 226 50.38 -37.89 -21.79
C ALA A 226 50.83 -38.96 -20.78
N LEU A 227 49.87 -39.46 -20.00
CA LEU A 227 50.04 -40.61 -19.14
C LEU A 227 50.17 -41.85 -20.02
N THR A 228 51.36 -42.45 -20.01
CA THR A 228 51.55 -43.84 -20.42
C THR A 228 50.52 -44.68 -19.66
N LYS A 229 49.47 -45.16 -20.33
CA LYS A 229 48.37 -45.90 -19.69
C LYS A 229 48.96 -47.16 -19.02
N PRO A 230 49.04 -47.24 -17.69
CA PRO A 230 49.36 -48.50 -17.04
C PRO A 230 48.18 -49.43 -17.29
N LYS A 231 48.47 -50.70 -17.58
CA LYS A 231 47.44 -51.72 -17.80
C LYS A 231 46.43 -51.67 -16.64
N PRO A 232 45.12 -51.53 -16.91
CA PRO A 232 44.14 -51.36 -15.84
C PRO A 232 44.22 -52.54 -14.88
N ARG A 233 44.42 -52.26 -13.59
CA ARG A 233 44.14 -53.27 -12.57
C ARG A 233 42.65 -53.57 -12.65
N PRO A 234 42.23 -54.84 -12.78
CA PRO A 234 40.81 -55.16 -12.76
C PRO A 234 40.27 -54.67 -11.42
N PHE A 235 39.24 -53.81 -11.50
CA PHE A 235 38.44 -53.49 -10.33
C PHE A 235 37.91 -54.80 -9.76
N PRO A 236 37.83 -54.94 -8.41
CA PRO A 236 37.10 -56.06 -7.85
C PRO A 236 35.70 -55.99 -8.46
N VAL A 237 35.33 -57.04 -9.17
CA VAL A 237 33.98 -57.18 -9.70
C VAL A 237 33.06 -56.98 -8.50
N PRO A 238 32.13 -56.01 -8.53
CA PRO A 238 31.17 -55.85 -7.46
C PRO A 238 30.55 -57.22 -7.24
N GLU A 239 30.60 -57.74 -6.02
CA GLU A 239 29.78 -58.90 -5.69
C GLU A 239 28.39 -58.60 -6.22
N PRO A 240 27.86 -59.40 -7.17
CA PRO A 240 26.56 -59.13 -7.73
C PRO A 240 25.62 -59.07 -6.54
N VAL A 241 25.06 -57.88 -6.31
CA VAL A 241 24.07 -57.67 -5.26
C VAL A 241 23.09 -58.81 -5.43
N PRO A 242 22.94 -59.71 -4.43
CA PRO A 242 22.11 -60.89 -4.58
C PRO A 242 20.81 -60.40 -5.17
N ALA A 243 20.45 -60.92 -6.34
CA ALA A 243 19.29 -60.45 -7.06
C ALA A 243 18.15 -60.47 -6.06
N GLN A 244 17.75 -59.29 -5.57
CA GLN A 244 16.74 -59.22 -4.53
C GLN A 244 15.55 -59.91 -5.15
N GLN A 245 15.11 -61.02 -4.53
CA GLN A 245 13.93 -61.72 -4.97
C GLN A 245 12.88 -60.64 -5.20
N LYS A 246 12.26 -60.64 -6.39
CA LYS A 246 11.22 -59.66 -6.75
C LYS A 246 10.36 -59.52 -5.51
N HIS A 247 10.31 -58.30 -4.96
CA HIS A 247 9.57 -58.01 -3.76
C HIS A 247 8.20 -58.64 -3.93
N GLN A 248 7.81 -59.51 -3.00
CA GLN A 248 6.47 -60.09 -3.04
C GLN A 248 5.50 -58.92 -3.22
N PRO A 249 4.53 -59.04 -4.14
CA PRO A 249 3.58 -57.96 -4.36
C PRO A 249 3.06 -57.54 -3.01
N VAL A 250 3.15 -56.24 -2.71
CA VAL A 250 2.72 -55.66 -1.44
C VAL A 250 1.35 -56.24 -1.16
N ASN A 251 1.23 -56.98 -0.05
CA ASN A 251 0.01 -57.71 0.28
C ASN A 251 -1.17 -56.75 0.07
N PRO A 252 -2.14 -57.05 -0.80
CA PRO A 252 -3.21 -56.11 -1.16
C PRO A 252 -4.05 -55.67 0.04
N ASN A 253 -3.88 -56.35 1.20
CA ASN A 253 -4.46 -55.95 2.48
C ASN A 253 -3.79 -54.72 3.14
N ILE A 254 -2.62 -54.25 2.68
CA ILE A 254 -1.95 -53.05 3.23
C ILE A 254 -2.67 -51.75 2.82
N PHE A 255 -3.34 -51.75 1.67
CA PHE A 255 -4.18 -50.63 1.21
C PHE A 255 -5.65 -50.77 1.60
N LYS A 256 -6.01 -51.83 2.32
CA LYS A 256 -7.36 -51.96 2.87
C LYS A 256 -7.43 -51.17 4.18
N PRO A 257 -8.48 -50.37 4.40
CA PRO A 257 -8.68 -49.71 5.67
C PRO A 257 -8.68 -50.75 6.80
N PRO A 258 -8.07 -50.44 7.97
CA PRO A 258 -8.07 -51.32 9.13
C PRO A 258 -9.48 -51.78 9.49
N LYS A 259 -9.65 -53.04 9.93
CA LYS A 259 -10.97 -53.58 10.30
C LYS A 259 -11.63 -52.73 11.39
N GLU A 260 -10.83 -52.10 12.23
CA GLU A 260 -11.26 -51.17 13.27
C GLU A 260 -12.03 -49.97 12.69
N GLN A 261 -11.70 -49.49 11.48
CA GLN A 261 -12.42 -48.39 10.83
C GLN A 261 -13.83 -48.82 10.40
N GLN A 262 -13.98 -50.02 9.84
CA GLN A 262 -15.28 -50.57 9.48
C GLN A 262 -16.15 -50.80 10.73
N VAL A 263 -15.55 -51.33 11.80
CA VAL A 263 -16.23 -51.50 13.10
C VAL A 263 -16.66 -50.16 13.69
N LEU A 264 -15.84 -49.11 13.58
CA LEU A 264 -16.19 -47.76 14.04
C LEU A 264 -17.33 -47.14 13.21
N GLU A 265 -17.35 -47.36 11.91
CA GLU A 265 -18.45 -46.91 11.03
C GLU A 265 -19.76 -47.63 11.37
N GLU A 266 -19.74 -48.95 11.53
CA GLU A 266 -20.91 -49.70 11.98
C GLU A 266 -21.41 -49.24 13.36
N LEU A 267 -20.48 -48.94 14.28
CA LEU A 267 -20.83 -48.43 15.61
C LEU A 267 -21.44 -47.03 15.52
N ARG A 268 -20.93 -46.16 14.65
CA ARG A 268 -21.50 -44.83 14.37
C ARG A 268 -22.90 -44.94 13.78
N GLU A 269 -23.12 -45.84 12.83
CA GLU A 269 -24.45 -46.05 12.25
C GLU A 269 -25.43 -46.63 13.27
N LYS A 270 -25.03 -47.62 14.07
CA LYS A 270 -25.84 -48.16 15.16
C LYS A 270 -26.17 -47.08 16.19
N ASN A 271 -25.20 -46.24 16.56
CA ASN A 271 -25.43 -45.11 17.45
C ASN A 271 -26.36 -44.06 16.84
N ARG A 272 -26.26 -43.80 15.52
CA ARG A 272 -27.19 -42.90 14.81
C ARG A 272 -28.61 -43.43 14.82
N LEU A 273 -28.80 -44.72 14.51
CA LEU A 273 -30.10 -45.38 14.54
C LEU A 273 -30.69 -45.42 15.95
N LYS A 274 -29.85 -45.67 16.96
CA LYS A 274 -30.25 -45.63 18.36
C LYS A 274 -30.68 -44.21 18.77
N ALA A 275 -29.87 -43.20 18.48
CA ALA A 275 -30.21 -41.81 18.78
C ALA A 275 -31.50 -41.36 18.06
N GLN A 276 -31.71 -41.82 16.82
CA GLN A 276 -32.95 -41.54 16.08
C GLN A 276 -34.17 -42.22 16.71
N ARG A 277 -34.01 -43.47 17.18
CA ARG A 277 -35.06 -44.20 17.91
C ARG A 277 -35.38 -43.52 19.24
N ASP A 278 -34.34 -43.15 20.00
CA ASP A 278 -34.46 -42.46 21.28
C ASP A 278 -35.14 -41.09 21.09
N LEU A 279 -34.82 -40.36 20.01
CA LEU A 279 -35.49 -39.11 19.64
C LEU A 279 -36.96 -39.34 19.32
N TYR A 280 -37.28 -40.39 18.54
CA TYR A 280 -38.66 -40.72 18.19
C TYR A 280 -39.47 -41.11 19.44
N GLU A 281 -38.89 -41.94 20.32
CA GLU A 281 -39.49 -42.33 21.58
C GLU A 281 -39.70 -41.13 22.52
N ALA A 282 -38.70 -40.26 22.65
CA ALA A 282 -38.81 -39.03 23.44
C ALA A 282 -39.87 -38.06 22.89
N ASN A 283 -40.00 -37.94 21.56
CA ASN A 283 -41.08 -37.18 20.94
C ASN A 283 -42.46 -37.80 21.16
N MET A 284 -42.56 -39.13 21.15
CA MET A 284 -43.82 -39.85 21.45
C MET A 284 -44.23 -39.71 22.92
N GLN A 285 -43.25 -39.76 23.83
CA GLN A 285 -43.43 -39.63 25.27
C GLN A 285 -43.38 -38.16 25.76
N GLN A 286 -43.31 -37.20 24.84
CA GLN A 286 -43.20 -35.77 25.16
C GLN A 286 -44.44 -35.27 25.92
N PHE A 287 -44.23 -34.76 27.14
CA PHE A 287 -45.28 -34.13 27.93
C PHE A 287 -45.90 -32.94 27.19
N LYS A 288 -47.20 -32.69 27.42
CA LYS A 288 -47.95 -31.60 26.76
C LYS A 288 -47.30 -30.22 26.91
N CYS A 289 -46.57 -29.98 28.00
CA CYS A 289 -45.87 -28.71 28.26
C CYS A 289 -44.58 -28.52 27.44
N ALA A 290 -44.00 -29.59 26.89
CA ALA A 290 -42.79 -29.53 26.08
C ALA A 290 -43.07 -29.36 24.58
N LYS A 291 -44.33 -29.51 24.13
CA LYS A 291 -44.72 -29.26 22.74
C LYS A 291 -44.81 -27.75 22.47
N PRO A 292 -44.02 -27.20 21.53
CA PRO A 292 -44.04 -25.76 21.23
C PRO A 292 -45.30 -25.33 20.45
N GLN A 293 -46.00 -26.28 19.82
CA GLN A 293 -47.25 -26.05 19.11
C GLN A 293 -48.34 -25.56 20.08
N LYS A 294 -49.01 -24.48 19.70
CA LYS A 294 -50.10 -23.91 20.49
C LYS A 294 -51.41 -24.56 20.05
N SER A 295 -52.48 -24.37 20.81
CA SER A 295 -53.79 -24.87 20.37
C SER A 295 -54.19 -24.15 19.08
N GLU A 296 -54.92 -24.82 18.18
CA GLU A 296 -55.35 -24.24 16.90
C GLU A 296 -56.11 -22.91 17.10
N ARG A 297 -56.88 -22.81 18.18
CA ARG A 297 -57.55 -21.56 18.60
C ARG A 297 -56.56 -20.46 18.95
N THR A 298 -55.50 -20.80 19.67
CA THR A 298 -54.44 -19.85 20.04
C THR A 298 -53.65 -19.42 18.81
N GLU A 299 -53.38 -20.32 17.87
CA GLU A 299 -52.67 -20.00 16.63
C GLU A 299 -53.49 -19.08 15.72
N LYS A 300 -54.79 -19.36 15.55
CA LYS A 300 -55.73 -18.47 14.83
C LYS A 300 -55.79 -17.10 15.47
N HIS A 301 -55.89 -17.03 16.80
CA HIS A 301 -55.91 -15.76 17.52
C HIS A 301 -54.57 -14.99 17.41
N ILE A 302 -53.43 -15.68 17.34
CA ILE A 302 -52.12 -15.04 17.10
C ILE A 302 -52.03 -14.51 15.67
N LEU A 303 -52.55 -15.26 14.69
CA LEU A 303 -52.63 -14.81 13.29
C LEU A 303 -53.53 -13.59 13.16
N GLU A 304 -54.73 -13.63 13.74
CA GLU A 304 -55.66 -12.49 13.77
C GLU A 304 -55.04 -11.27 14.47
N LEU A 305 -54.30 -11.45 15.56
CA LEU A 305 -53.57 -10.37 16.22
C LEU A 305 -52.46 -9.78 15.33
N LYS A 306 -51.74 -10.62 14.59
CA LYS A 306 -50.71 -10.18 13.64
C LYS A 306 -51.32 -9.45 12.45
N GLU A 307 -52.38 -9.98 11.86
CA GLU A 307 -53.09 -9.35 10.75
C GLU A 307 -53.74 -8.03 11.19
N ALA A 308 -54.30 -7.97 12.41
CA ALA A 308 -54.80 -6.72 12.98
C ALA A 308 -53.67 -5.70 13.22
N GLN A 309 -52.47 -6.14 13.63
CA GLN A 309 -51.30 -5.27 13.76
C GLN A 309 -50.80 -4.78 12.40
N GLU A 310 -50.71 -5.64 11.39
CA GLU A 310 -50.31 -5.29 10.03
C GLU A 310 -51.34 -4.37 9.35
N ALA A 311 -52.64 -4.59 9.55
CA ALA A 311 -53.70 -3.71 9.06
C ALA A 311 -53.69 -2.33 9.73
N GLN A 312 -53.23 -2.23 10.99
CA GLN A 312 -53.00 -0.95 11.66
C GLN A 312 -51.74 -0.23 11.17
N LEU A 313 -50.76 -0.97 10.64
CA LEU A 313 -49.52 -0.42 10.10
C LEU A 313 -49.76 0.10 8.67
N LYS A 314 -49.95 1.41 8.55
CA LYS A 314 -50.10 2.11 7.26
C LYS A 314 -48.75 2.29 6.56
N PHE A 315 -48.07 1.21 6.17
CA PHE A 315 -46.75 1.28 5.53
C PHE A 315 -46.76 2.01 4.17
N ASP A 316 -47.88 1.97 3.45
CA ASP A 316 -48.06 2.65 2.15
C ASP A 316 -48.76 4.02 2.26
N ALA A 317 -49.05 4.50 3.46
CA ALA A 317 -49.61 5.84 3.61
C ALA A 317 -48.52 6.90 3.44
N VAL A 318 -48.57 7.63 2.32
CA VAL A 318 -47.72 8.81 2.10
C VAL A 318 -48.21 9.93 3.04
N PHE A 319 -47.66 9.95 4.25
CA PHE A 319 -47.78 11.10 5.14
C PHE A 319 -46.80 12.17 4.68
N THR A 320 -47.25 13.13 3.87
CA THR A 320 -46.53 14.41 3.71
C THR A 320 -46.81 15.30 4.91
N SER A 321 -46.40 14.87 6.10
CA SER A 321 -46.13 15.83 7.17
C SER A 321 -44.81 16.49 6.80
N GLY A 322 -44.84 17.79 6.46
CA GLY A 322 -43.63 18.60 6.38
C GLY A 322 -42.72 18.24 7.55
N THR A 323 -41.49 17.87 7.21
CA THR A 323 -40.62 17.03 8.04
C THR A 323 -40.56 17.55 9.49
N PRO A 324 -40.95 16.76 10.50
CA PRO A 324 -40.84 17.19 11.89
C PRO A 324 -39.37 17.23 12.28
N ALA A 325 -38.99 18.32 12.94
CA ALA A 325 -37.65 18.56 13.44
C ALA A 325 -37.36 17.66 14.65
N THR A 326 -36.97 16.41 14.43
CA THR A 326 -36.55 15.52 15.51
C THR A 326 -35.29 14.75 15.15
N GLN A 327 -34.22 15.13 15.87
CA GLN A 327 -33.04 14.36 16.22
C GLN A 327 -32.32 13.68 15.06
N LYS A 328 -31.39 14.45 14.48
CA LYS A 328 -30.22 13.91 13.81
C LYS A 328 -29.59 12.85 14.72
N VAL A 329 -29.71 11.58 14.36
CA VAL A 329 -28.60 10.65 14.58
C VAL A 329 -27.39 11.41 14.05
N ASN A 330 -26.36 11.64 14.87
CA ASN A 330 -25.12 12.27 14.43
C ASN A 330 -24.34 11.32 13.48
N SER A 331 -25.00 10.74 12.48
CA SER A 331 -24.44 10.70 11.13
C SER A 331 -24.55 12.12 10.56
N LEU A 332 -23.84 13.06 11.19
CA LEU A 332 -23.24 14.09 10.37
C LEU A 332 -22.39 13.28 9.38
N PRO A 333 -22.43 13.54 8.06
CA PRO A 333 -21.30 13.17 7.25
C PRO A 333 -20.12 13.80 7.98
N ILE A 334 -19.34 12.98 8.70
CA ILE A 334 -18.09 13.44 9.29
C ILE A 334 -17.32 13.78 8.03
N ARG A 335 -17.37 15.06 7.67
CA ARG A 335 -16.56 15.63 6.61
C ARG A 335 -15.16 15.52 7.17
N LEU A 336 -14.56 14.35 6.95
CA LEU A 336 -13.19 14.08 7.30
C LEU A 336 -12.42 15.27 6.77
N ASN A 337 -11.67 15.93 7.65
CA ASN A 337 -10.79 17.01 7.23
C ASN A 337 -9.99 16.48 6.03
N THR A 338 -9.79 17.28 4.99
CA THR A 338 -9.02 16.87 3.80
C THR A 338 -7.71 16.20 4.22
N THR A 339 -7.10 16.67 5.31
CA THR A 339 -5.93 16.07 5.95
C THR A 339 -6.15 14.63 6.43
N SER A 340 -7.29 14.31 7.05
CA SER A 340 -7.62 12.94 7.48
C SER A 340 -7.80 12.01 6.28
N ILE A 341 -8.48 12.48 5.22
CA ILE A 341 -8.65 11.71 3.97
C ILE A 341 -7.28 11.46 3.32
N LEU A 342 -6.41 12.47 3.26
CA LEU A 342 -5.07 12.32 2.69
C LEU A 342 -4.17 11.40 3.53
N ARG A 343 -4.29 11.40 4.86
CA ARG A 343 -3.56 10.47 5.74
C ARG A 343 -4.02 9.03 5.56
N GLU A 344 -5.33 8.83 5.46
CA GLU A 344 -5.91 7.51 5.22
C GLU A 344 -5.53 7.00 3.82
N GLY A 345 -5.61 7.86 2.80
CA GLY A 345 -5.15 7.55 1.45
C GLY A 345 -3.65 7.23 1.38
N ALA A 346 -2.81 8.02 2.03
CA ALA A 346 -1.36 7.75 2.09
C ALA A 346 -1.04 6.43 2.81
N PHE A 347 -1.77 6.12 3.89
CA PHE A 347 -1.63 4.84 4.59
C PHE A 347 -2.05 3.67 3.70
N TYR A 348 -3.16 3.79 2.99
CA TYR A 348 -3.66 2.75 2.09
C TYR A 348 -2.72 2.54 0.90
N ASN A 349 -2.24 3.63 0.28
CA ASN A 349 -1.28 3.57 -0.82
C ASN A 349 0.02 2.89 -0.39
N LYS A 350 0.54 3.22 0.80
CA LYS A 350 1.73 2.56 1.34
C LYS A 350 1.53 1.06 1.56
N LYS A 351 0.34 0.65 2.01
CA LYS A 351 -0.01 -0.77 2.15
C LYS A 351 -0.11 -1.46 0.78
N LEU A 352 -0.72 -0.79 -0.20
CA LEU A 352 -0.85 -1.29 -1.57
C LEU A 352 0.51 -1.45 -2.26
N GLU A 353 1.40 -0.47 -2.13
CA GLU A 353 2.78 -0.53 -2.62
C GLU A 353 3.55 -1.71 -2.01
N GLY A 354 3.38 -1.94 -0.70
CA GLY A 354 3.97 -3.09 -0.02
C GLY A 354 3.48 -4.44 -0.55
N GLU A 355 2.18 -4.57 -0.83
CA GLU A 355 1.60 -5.77 -1.44
C GLU A 355 2.06 -5.97 -2.89
N LEU A 356 2.14 -4.89 -3.68
CA LEU A 356 2.66 -4.96 -5.05
C LEU A 356 4.11 -5.47 -5.07
N LEU A 357 4.97 -4.91 -4.21
CA LEU A 357 6.35 -5.35 -4.07
C LEU A 357 6.45 -6.81 -3.60
N ARG A 358 5.53 -7.26 -2.73
CA ARG A 358 5.46 -8.67 -2.32
C ARG A 358 5.12 -9.57 -3.50
N LEU A 359 4.12 -9.20 -4.30
CA LEU A 359 3.72 -9.96 -5.50
C LEU A 359 4.82 -10.01 -6.54
N GLU A 360 5.55 -8.92 -6.75
CA GLU A 360 6.71 -8.86 -7.66
C GLU A 360 7.81 -9.83 -7.21
N ARG A 361 8.21 -9.81 -5.92
CA ARG A 361 9.20 -10.77 -5.39
C ARG A 361 8.76 -12.22 -5.54
N VAL A 362 7.47 -12.52 -5.32
CA VAL A 362 6.93 -13.88 -5.52
C VAL A 362 6.98 -14.26 -6.99
N ALA A 363 6.69 -13.33 -7.92
CA ALA A 363 6.81 -13.56 -9.35
C ALA A 363 8.28 -13.79 -9.80
N GLU A 364 9.24 -13.17 -9.12
CA GLU A 364 10.69 -13.42 -9.30
C GLU A 364 11.16 -14.77 -8.69
N GLY A 365 10.27 -15.51 -8.02
CA GLY A 365 10.55 -16.82 -7.44
C GLY A 365 10.91 -16.81 -5.96
N ALA A 366 10.71 -15.70 -5.25
CA ALA A 366 10.84 -15.67 -3.80
C ALA A 366 9.69 -16.44 -3.12
N SER A 367 9.98 -17.07 -1.97
CA SER A 367 8.96 -17.74 -1.15
C SER A 367 8.07 -16.71 -0.44
N ASP A 368 6.76 -16.97 -0.37
CA ASP A 368 5.80 -16.08 0.27
C ASP A 368 5.95 -16.09 1.82
N PRO A 369 6.36 -14.98 2.46
CA PRO A 369 6.53 -14.92 3.91
C PRO A 369 5.20 -14.87 4.68
N CYS A 370 4.06 -14.77 3.99
CA CYS A 370 2.74 -14.55 4.60
C CYS A 370 2.38 -15.59 5.67
N ALA A 371 2.78 -16.85 5.51
CA ALA A 371 2.50 -17.89 6.51
C ALA A 371 3.30 -17.68 7.81
N TYR A 372 4.56 -17.27 7.69
CA TYR A 372 5.44 -16.99 8.84
C TYR A 372 4.97 -15.75 9.60
N GLU A 373 4.62 -14.68 8.90
CA GLU A 373 4.14 -13.44 9.51
C GLU A 373 2.82 -13.63 10.26
N ARG A 374 1.89 -14.42 9.69
CA ARG A 374 0.62 -14.78 10.36
C ARG A 374 0.86 -15.55 11.65
N HIS A 375 1.82 -16.47 11.65
CA HIS A 375 2.18 -17.23 12.84
C HIS A 375 2.82 -16.33 13.93
N GLU A 376 3.69 -15.40 13.55
CA GLU A 376 4.28 -14.42 14.48
C GLU A 376 3.23 -13.45 15.06
N GLN A 377 2.23 -13.04 14.28
CA GLN A 377 1.10 -12.24 14.77
C GLN A 377 0.25 -13.04 15.77
N ALA A 378 -0.12 -14.27 15.42
CA ALA A 378 -0.91 -15.15 16.30
C ALA A 378 -0.20 -15.40 17.65
N LYS A 379 1.13 -15.55 17.66
CA LYS A 379 1.90 -15.66 18.90
C LYS A 379 1.82 -14.38 19.75
N ARG A 380 2.01 -13.20 19.14
CA ARG A 380 1.91 -11.92 19.86
C ARG A 380 0.52 -11.67 20.43
N GLU A 381 -0.52 -11.99 19.67
CA GLU A 381 -1.90 -11.87 20.13
C GLU A 381 -2.18 -12.80 21.30
N LYS A 382 -1.72 -14.06 21.21
CA LYS A 382 -1.85 -15.02 22.30
C LYS A 382 -1.12 -14.57 23.57
N GLU A 383 0.10 -14.07 23.43
CA GLU A 383 0.87 -13.53 24.56
C GLU A 383 0.17 -12.32 25.21
N GLN A 384 -0.39 -11.41 24.41
CA GLN A 384 -1.18 -10.29 24.93
C GLN A 384 -2.44 -10.74 25.67
N GLN A 385 -3.14 -11.75 25.16
CA GLN A 385 -4.32 -12.31 25.82
C GLN A 385 -3.94 -12.97 27.15
N GLU A 386 -2.85 -13.73 27.20
CA GLU A 386 -2.35 -14.35 28.43
C GLU A 386 -1.95 -13.28 29.47
N GLN A 387 -1.28 -12.20 29.05
CA GLN A 387 -0.96 -11.09 29.94
C GLN A 387 -2.21 -10.42 30.51
N GLN A 388 -3.23 -10.16 29.69
CA GLN A 388 -4.50 -9.59 30.14
C GLN A 388 -5.22 -10.53 31.12
N ALA A 389 -5.29 -11.82 30.80
CA ALA A 389 -5.87 -12.83 31.68
C ALA A 389 -5.13 -12.91 33.02
N GLN A 390 -3.79 -12.80 33.02
CA GLN A 390 -3.00 -12.82 34.24
C GLN A 390 -3.14 -11.55 35.07
N GLN A 391 -3.37 -10.38 34.44
CA GLN A 391 -3.72 -9.16 35.17
C GLN A 391 -5.10 -9.29 35.83
N GLN A 392 -6.10 -9.80 35.11
CA GLN A 392 -7.43 -10.05 35.65
C GLN A 392 -7.39 -11.05 36.81
N ARG A 393 -6.64 -12.14 36.65
CA ARG A 393 -6.44 -13.14 37.70
C ARG A 393 -5.82 -12.53 38.95
N ARG A 394 -4.74 -11.76 38.82
CA ARG A 394 -4.10 -11.06 39.96
C ARG A 394 -5.07 -10.10 40.66
N HIS A 395 -5.91 -9.40 39.91
CA HIS A 395 -6.91 -8.50 40.48
C HIS A 395 -7.98 -9.26 41.29
N LEU A 396 -8.43 -10.42 40.79
CA LEU A 396 -9.36 -11.28 41.52
C LEU A 396 -8.72 -11.90 42.77
N GLU A 397 -7.49 -12.40 42.66
CA GLU A 397 -6.73 -12.93 43.80
C GLU A 397 -6.54 -11.88 44.89
N ALA A 398 -6.25 -10.63 44.52
CA ALA A 398 -6.16 -9.52 45.48
C ALA A 398 -7.50 -9.26 46.20
N LYS A 399 -8.63 -9.34 45.50
CA LYS A 399 -9.97 -9.20 46.10
C LYS A 399 -10.29 -10.34 47.07
N ILE A 400 -10.03 -11.57 46.66
CA ILE A 400 -10.24 -12.76 47.52
C ILE A 400 -9.38 -12.65 48.77
N SER A 401 -8.09 -12.31 48.63
CA SER A 401 -7.19 -12.14 49.78
C SER A 401 -7.67 -11.05 50.75
N TYR A 402 -8.22 -9.94 50.22
CA TYR A 402 -8.81 -8.90 51.05
C TYR A 402 -10.02 -9.39 51.85
N GLU A 403 -10.94 -10.12 51.19
CA GLU A 403 -12.12 -10.70 51.84
C GLU A 403 -11.72 -11.76 52.89
N GLU A 404 -10.77 -12.63 52.59
CA GLU A 404 -10.23 -13.62 53.52
C GLU A 404 -9.58 -12.97 54.75
N ALA A 405 -8.81 -11.90 54.55
CA ALA A 405 -8.21 -11.14 55.64
C ALA A 405 -9.28 -10.47 56.53
N ALA A 406 -10.36 -9.95 55.93
CA ALA A 406 -11.49 -9.40 56.68
C ALA A 406 -12.20 -10.48 57.52
N LEU A 407 -12.47 -11.65 56.93
CA LEU A 407 -13.06 -12.80 57.63
C LEU A 407 -12.16 -13.34 58.75
N ALA A 408 -10.85 -13.36 58.55
CA ALA A 408 -9.90 -13.74 59.59
C ALA A 408 -9.94 -12.77 60.78
N ARG A 409 -10.02 -11.46 60.50
CA ARG A 409 -10.19 -10.42 61.55
C ARG A 409 -11.49 -10.61 62.32
N THR A 410 -12.61 -10.91 61.64
CA THR A 410 -13.89 -11.15 62.33
C THR A 410 -13.83 -12.40 63.21
N ARG A 411 -13.22 -13.50 62.74
CA ARG A 411 -13.01 -14.72 63.54
C ARG A 411 -12.19 -14.46 64.80
N ILE A 412 -11.09 -13.72 64.68
CA ILE A 412 -10.25 -13.35 65.83
C ILE A 412 -11.05 -12.51 66.84
N THR A 413 -11.84 -11.53 66.37
CA THR A 413 -12.68 -10.70 67.24
C THR A 413 -13.75 -11.52 67.94
N GLN A 414 -14.45 -12.41 67.23
CA GLN A 414 -15.47 -13.30 67.80
C GLN A 414 -14.86 -14.25 68.83
N HIS A 415 -13.71 -14.86 68.54
CA HIS A 415 -13.01 -15.72 69.50
C HIS A 415 -12.60 -14.95 70.76
N LYS A 416 -12.07 -13.73 70.62
CA LYS A 416 -11.76 -12.86 71.77
C LYS A 416 -13.00 -12.50 72.59
N GLN A 417 -14.14 -12.25 71.94
CA GLN A 417 -15.42 -11.99 72.61
C GLN A 417 -15.91 -13.22 73.39
N GLN A 418 -15.87 -14.40 72.79
CA GLN A 418 -16.23 -15.66 73.46
C GLN A 418 -15.32 -15.93 74.67
N MET A 419 -14.00 -15.80 74.52
CA MET A 419 -13.06 -15.92 75.65
C MET A 419 -13.34 -14.90 76.75
N ALA A 420 -13.72 -13.67 76.40
CA ALA A 420 -14.08 -12.65 77.38
C ALA A 420 -15.40 -12.98 78.10
N GLN A 421 -16.38 -13.58 77.42
CA GLN A 421 -17.62 -14.07 78.04
C GLN A 421 -17.35 -15.22 79.00
N VAL A 422 -16.59 -16.24 78.58
CA VAL A 422 -16.19 -17.36 79.45
C VAL A 422 -15.46 -16.86 80.70
N LYS A 423 -14.51 -15.93 80.55
CA LYS A 423 -13.83 -15.31 81.71
C LYS A 423 -14.78 -14.54 82.63
N LYS A 424 -15.82 -13.87 82.10
CA LYS A 424 -16.83 -13.19 82.93
C LYS A 424 -17.70 -14.19 83.69
N GLU A 425 -18.08 -15.30 83.04
CA GLU A 425 -18.84 -16.38 83.67
C GLU A 425 -18.03 -17.08 84.77
N GLU A 426 -16.74 -17.37 84.53
CA GLU A 426 -15.78 -17.90 85.52
C GLU A 426 -15.59 -16.97 86.72
N VAL A 427 -15.49 -15.64 86.51
CA VAL A 427 -15.39 -14.67 87.61
C VAL A 427 -16.71 -14.59 88.39
N SER A 428 -17.86 -14.61 87.71
CA SER A 428 -19.17 -14.60 88.40
C SER A 428 -19.44 -15.89 89.20
N THR A 429 -18.92 -17.03 88.74
CA THR A 429 -19.01 -18.30 89.50
C THR A 429 -17.97 -18.38 90.61
N GLY A 430 -16.81 -17.75 90.46
CA GLY A 430 -15.81 -17.58 91.52
C GLY A 430 -16.28 -16.71 92.69
N ASP A 431 -17.06 -15.65 92.41
CA ASP A 431 -17.63 -14.78 93.45
C ASP A 431 -18.73 -15.47 94.28
N VAL A 432 -19.47 -16.43 93.71
CA VAL A 432 -20.45 -17.23 94.47
C VAL A 432 -19.76 -18.20 95.45
N VAL A 433 -18.55 -18.67 95.14
CA VAL A 433 -17.78 -19.55 96.05
C VAL A 433 -17.05 -18.75 97.14
N HIS A 434 -16.63 -17.50 96.88
CA HIS A 434 -15.96 -16.67 97.89
C HIS A 434 -16.90 -15.98 98.90
N THR A 435 -18.21 -15.86 98.62
CA THR A 435 -19.17 -15.33 99.60
C THR A 435 -19.72 -16.35 100.61
N GLN A 436 -19.38 -17.65 100.53
CA GLN A 436 -19.83 -18.67 101.50
C GLN A 436 -18.74 -19.22 102.44
N THR A 437 -17.47 -18.81 102.35
CA THR A 437 -16.39 -19.30 103.23
C THR A 437 -15.57 -18.17 103.88
N GLY A 438 -16.24 -17.23 104.54
CA GLY A 438 -15.57 -16.07 105.14
C GLY A 438 -16.28 -15.43 106.34
N ILE A 439 -16.83 -16.22 107.27
CA ILE A 439 -17.23 -15.72 108.60
C ILE A 439 -16.78 -16.71 109.69
N LEU A 440 -16.06 -16.17 110.68
CA LEU A 440 -15.74 -16.68 112.01
C LEU A 440 -14.59 -17.71 112.19
N GLN A 441 -13.40 -17.20 112.54
CA GLN A 441 -12.85 -17.33 113.91
C GLN A 441 -11.48 -16.63 114.04
N ARG A 442 -11.42 -15.55 114.83
CA ARG A 442 -10.25 -15.22 115.66
C ARG A 442 -10.70 -14.63 117.01
N PRO A 443 -9.90 -14.81 118.07
CA PRO A 443 -10.37 -14.87 119.45
C PRO A 443 -10.44 -13.51 120.12
N HIS A 444 -11.29 -13.48 121.14
CA HIS A 444 -11.63 -12.41 122.08
C HIS A 444 -10.45 -12.02 123.03
N PRO A 445 -10.58 -10.95 123.83
CA PRO A 445 -9.66 -9.81 123.80
C PRO A 445 -9.02 -9.52 125.16
N SER A 446 -8.20 -8.46 125.20
CA SER A 446 -8.07 -7.55 126.34
C SER A 446 -8.02 -6.12 125.81
#